data_AF-A0A7F8Q4E7-F1
#
_entry.id   AF-A0A7F8Q4E7-F1
#
_cell.length_a   1.000
_cell.length_b   1.000
_cell.length_c   1.000
_cell.angle_alpha   90.00
_cell.angle_beta   90.00
_cell.angle_gamma   90.00
#
_symmetry.space_group_name_H-M   'P 1'
#
loop_
_entity.id
_entity.type
_entity.pdbx_description
1 polymer ?
#
loop_
_entity_poly.entity_id
_entity_poly.type
_entity_poly.pdbx_seq_one_letter_code
_entity_poly.pdbx_strand_id
1 'polypeptide(L)'
;MPAESLARGLVVIKLLTLADNGLYCPCFQCGIIYWLFGGAVRNLGSPEHVTKWLQPLQEQKYTGMFAMTERGHGSNVRGIQTEATFDLSAQEFVINTPCENAEKMYIGNAMYGNYAAVFAQLIVNGRSQGPHCFIVPIRDENGSLYPGVTAIDMMYKEGLHGVDNGILIFHKVRIPRENLLDKFGSVAPDGQYHSPIKNKSARFNVMLAALTPSRLAVTFQAMGAMKLVQLCCCKYPRSVRSQRPHAHGHCVLRFLKGVEFEVPNQEQLSRSVPLAESSDK
;
A
#
# COMPACT_ATOMS: atom_id res chain seq x y z
N MET A 1 -16.10 -8.77 10.15
CA MET A 1 -16.47 -9.48 8.91
C MET A 1 -16.40 -10.98 9.18
N PRO A 2 -17.51 -11.72 9.08
CA PRO A 2 -17.47 -13.17 9.04
C PRO A 2 -16.64 -13.62 7.84
N ALA A 3 -15.96 -14.78 7.95
CA ALA A 3 -15.03 -15.27 6.94
C ALA A 3 -15.65 -15.36 5.52
N GLU A 4 -16.95 -15.61 5.43
CA GLU A 4 -17.69 -15.65 4.16
C GLU A 4 -17.75 -14.32 3.42
N SER A 5 -17.91 -13.20 4.15
CA SER A 5 -17.98 -11.87 3.54
C SER A 5 -16.60 -11.43 3.02
N LEU A 6 -15.53 -11.86 3.69
CA LEU A 6 -14.16 -11.66 3.22
C LEU A 6 -13.91 -12.44 1.92
N ALA A 7 -14.30 -13.72 1.90
CA ALA A 7 -14.15 -14.59 0.73
C ALA A 7 -14.92 -14.05 -0.48
N ARG A 8 -16.17 -13.61 -0.29
CA ARG A 8 -16.96 -12.97 -1.36
C ARG A 8 -16.29 -11.71 -1.90
N GLY A 9 -15.78 -10.84 -1.02
CA GLY A 9 -15.05 -9.63 -1.43
C GLY A 9 -13.80 -9.94 -2.27
N LEU A 10 -13.02 -10.94 -1.87
CA LEU A 10 -11.83 -11.38 -2.61
C LEU A 10 -12.17 -11.96 -3.99
N VAL A 11 -13.29 -12.70 -4.11
CA VAL A 11 -13.77 -13.23 -5.39
C VAL A 11 -14.21 -12.12 -6.33
N VAL A 12 -14.94 -11.12 -5.82
CA VAL A 12 -15.37 -9.96 -6.63
C VAL A 12 -14.16 -9.19 -7.18
N ILE A 13 -13.14 -8.92 -6.35
CA ILE A 13 -11.91 -8.24 -6.79
C ILE A 13 -11.21 -9.01 -7.92
N LYS A 14 -11.11 -10.34 -7.78
CA LYS A 14 -10.52 -11.20 -8.81
C LYS A 14 -11.30 -11.14 -10.12
N LEU A 15 -12.63 -11.13 -10.07
CA LEU A 15 -13.48 -11.03 -11.26
C LEU A 15 -13.37 -9.67 -11.94
N LEU A 16 -13.35 -8.58 -11.16
CA LEU A 16 -13.18 -7.22 -11.70
C LEU A 16 -11.81 -7.04 -12.37
N THR A 17 -10.76 -7.63 -11.79
CA THR A 17 -9.41 -7.66 -12.38
C THR A 17 -9.36 -8.41 -13.71
N LEU A 18 -10.24 -9.39 -13.93
CA LEU A 18 -10.31 -10.18 -15.16
C LEU A 18 -11.12 -9.51 -16.28
N ALA A 19 -12.06 -8.63 -15.94
CA ALA A 19 -13.01 -8.08 -16.88
C ALA A 19 -12.43 -6.93 -17.72
N ASP A 20 -11.60 -6.08 -17.12
CA ASP A 20 -10.97 -4.95 -17.81
C ASP A 20 -9.71 -4.46 -17.09
N ASN A 21 -8.63 -4.19 -17.83
CA ASN A 21 -7.45 -3.52 -17.31
C ASN A 21 -7.78 -2.09 -16.83
N GLY A 22 -8.80 -1.44 -17.41
CA GLY A 22 -9.32 -0.14 -16.97
C GLY A 22 -9.97 -0.17 -15.58
N LEU A 23 -10.58 -1.30 -15.19
CA LEU A 23 -11.18 -1.49 -13.86
C LEU A 23 -10.15 -1.87 -12.78
N TYR A 24 -8.93 -2.23 -13.17
CA TYR A 24 -7.87 -2.56 -12.22
C TYR A 24 -7.52 -1.37 -11.31
N CYS A 25 -7.53 -0.16 -11.88
CA CYS A 25 -7.17 1.06 -11.17
C CYS A 25 -8.21 1.47 -10.10
N PRO A 26 -9.52 1.53 -10.42
CA PRO A 26 -10.57 1.69 -9.40
C PRO A 26 -10.56 0.59 -8.33
N CYS A 27 -10.25 -0.67 -8.68
CA CYS A 27 -10.12 -1.74 -7.69
C CYS A 27 -8.98 -1.49 -6.71
N PHE A 28 -7.87 -0.94 -7.18
CA PHE A 28 -6.74 -0.56 -6.34
C PHE A 28 -7.10 0.58 -5.39
N GLN A 29 -7.82 1.60 -5.89
CA GLN A 29 -8.34 2.71 -5.08
C GLN A 29 -9.29 2.22 -3.98
N CYS A 30 -10.26 1.37 -4.33
CA CYS A 30 -11.15 0.73 -3.35
C CYS A 30 -10.36 -0.13 -2.34
N GLY A 31 -9.28 -0.77 -2.79
CA GLY A 31 -8.32 -1.46 -1.93
C GLY A 31 -7.74 -0.55 -0.84
N ILE A 32 -7.24 0.61 -1.23
CA ILE A 32 -6.69 1.60 -0.30
C ILE A 32 -7.75 2.05 0.73
N ILE A 33 -8.93 2.40 0.25
CA ILE A 33 -10.01 2.94 1.09
C ILE A 33 -10.53 1.89 2.08
N TYR A 34 -10.96 0.73 1.60
CA TYR A 34 -11.66 -0.25 2.45
C TYR A 34 -10.73 -1.23 3.15
N TRP A 35 -9.64 -1.64 2.51
CA TRP A 35 -8.76 -2.69 3.04
C TRP A 35 -7.59 -2.13 3.83
N LEU A 36 -6.96 -1.05 3.35
CA LEU A 36 -5.86 -0.43 4.08
C LEU A 36 -6.38 0.50 5.17
N PHE A 37 -7.11 1.57 4.83
CA PHE A 37 -7.65 2.49 5.82
C PHE A 37 -8.72 1.83 6.70
N GLY A 38 -9.77 1.25 6.09
CA GLY A 38 -10.82 0.55 6.84
C GLY A 38 -10.28 -0.65 7.64
N GLY A 39 -9.30 -1.37 7.10
CA GLY A 39 -8.60 -2.45 7.81
C GLY A 39 -7.77 -1.95 8.99
N ALA A 40 -7.08 -0.81 8.86
CA ALA A 40 -6.34 -0.19 9.96
C ALA A 40 -7.29 0.18 11.12
N VAL A 41 -8.38 0.90 10.83
CA VAL A 41 -9.41 1.24 11.82
C VAL A 41 -9.92 -0.01 12.53
N ARG A 42 -10.32 -1.04 11.77
CA ARG A 42 -10.88 -2.28 12.32
C ARG A 42 -9.88 -3.08 13.15
N ASN A 43 -8.64 -3.18 12.69
CA ASN A 43 -7.68 -4.14 13.23
C ASN A 43 -6.80 -3.53 14.33
N LEU A 44 -6.60 -2.21 14.31
CA LEU A 44 -5.77 -1.46 15.26
C LEU A 44 -6.59 -0.58 16.21
N GLY A 45 -7.85 -0.26 15.90
CA GLY A 45 -8.72 0.52 16.77
C GLY A 45 -9.58 -0.34 17.71
N SER A 46 -10.20 0.33 18.68
CA SER A 46 -11.27 -0.19 19.54
C SER A 46 -12.64 -0.26 18.82
N PRO A 47 -13.68 -0.85 19.44
CA PRO A 47 -15.05 -0.83 18.90
C PRO A 47 -15.60 0.59 18.64
N GLU A 48 -15.23 1.56 19.46
CA GLU A 48 -15.63 2.97 19.29
C GLU A 48 -15.06 3.55 18.00
N HIS A 49 -13.82 3.20 17.65
CA HIS A 49 -13.22 3.59 16.37
C HIS A 49 -13.95 2.98 15.18
N VAL A 50 -14.43 1.73 15.30
CA VAL A 50 -15.21 1.08 14.25
C VAL A 50 -16.53 1.82 14.02
N THR A 51 -17.23 2.19 15.08
CA THR A 51 -18.46 2.98 14.97
C THR A 51 -18.20 4.37 14.41
N LYS A 52 -17.19 5.09 14.93
CA LYS A 52 -16.87 6.46 14.53
C LYS A 52 -16.36 6.57 13.09
N TRP A 53 -15.49 5.65 12.69
CA TRP A 53 -14.76 5.75 11.43
C TRP A 53 -15.20 4.71 10.40
N LEU A 54 -15.28 3.42 10.77
CA LEU A 54 -15.54 2.38 9.77
C LEU A 54 -16.98 2.40 9.24
N GLN A 55 -17.98 2.66 10.08
CA GLN A 55 -19.38 2.69 9.64
C GLN A 55 -19.65 3.81 8.62
N PRO A 56 -19.29 5.09 8.87
CA PRO A 56 -19.48 6.14 7.86
C PRO A 56 -18.66 5.90 6.58
N LEU A 57 -17.51 5.24 6.68
CA LEU A 57 -16.72 4.82 5.51
C LEU A 57 -17.48 3.80 4.65
N GLN A 58 -18.16 2.83 5.28
CA GLN A 58 -18.98 1.83 4.57
C GLN A 58 -20.21 2.47 3.91
N GLU A 59 -20.75 3.53 4.51
CA GLU A 59 -21.82 4.36 3.97
C GLU A 59 -21.33 5.39 2.94
N GLN A 60 -20.04 5.38 2.60
CA GLN A 60 -19.41 6.30 1.64
C GLN A 60 -19.57 7.79 1.99
N LYS A 61 -19.73 8.12 3.27
CA LYS A 61 -19.80 9.51 3.76
C LYS A 61 -18.48 10.26 3.60
N TYR A 62 -17.37 9.53 3.56
CA TYR A 62 -16.04 10.05 3.32
C TYR A 62 -15.15 8.95 2.73
N THR A 63 -13.96 9.32 2.23
CA THR A 63 -12.93 8.35 1.82
C THR A 63 -11.63 8.48 2.63
N GLY A 64 -10.90 7.37 2.74
CA GLY A 64 -9.71 7.26 3.58
C GLY A 64 -8.41 7.05 2.78
N MET A 65 -7.29 7.36 3.42
CA MET A 65 -5.92 7.15 2.94
C MET A 65 -5.14 6.30 3.94
N PHE A 66 -4.13 5.57 3.47
CA PHE A 66 -3.22 4.82 4.34
C PHE A 66 -1.81 5.39 4.25
N ALA A 67 -1.40 6.11 5.29
CA ALA A 67 -0.19 6.92 5.31
C ALA A 67 0.88 6.33 6.24
N MET A 68 1.56 5.29 5.74
CA MET A 68 2.65 4.61 6.46
C MET A 68 4.02 5.01 5.92
N THR A 69 4.25 4.71 4.64
CA THR A 69 5.51 4.92 3.92
C THR A 69 5.92 6.38 3.93
N GLU A 70 7.22 6.61 4.14
CA GLU A 70 7.85 7.92 4.03
C GLU A 70 8.91 7.91 2.93
N ARG A 71 9.29 9.09 2.46
CA ARG A 71 10.37 9.27 1.47
C ARG A 71 11.66 8.54 1.88
N GLY A 72 12.04 8.62 3.15
CA GLY A 72 13.22 7.93 3.70
C GLY A 72 12.98 6.50 4.19
N HIS A 73 11.72 6.08 4.36
CA HIS A 73 11.37 4.82 5.03
C HIS A 73 10.19 4.09 4.37
N GLY A 74 10.51 3.07 3.57
CA GLY A 74 9.54 2.09 3.04
C GLY A 74 9.57 0.77 3.81
N SER A 75 10.59 -0.06 3.57
CA SER A 75 10.70 -1.38 4.20
C SER A 75 10.97 -1.30 5.71
N ASN A 76 11.74 -0.30 6.15
CA ASN A 76 12.04 -0.07 7.57
C ASN A 76 11.02 0.88 8.22
N VAL A 77 9.77 0.41 8.35
CA VAL A 77 8.68 1.20 8.96
C VAL A 77 8.93 1.53 10.43
N ARG A 78 9.83 0.80 11.12
CA ARG A 78 10.21 1.15 12.51
C ARG A 78 10.92 2.50 12.59
N GLY A 79 11.64 2.86 11.53
CA GLY A 79 12.46 4.07 11.44
C GLY A 79 11.72 5.31 10.97
N ILE A 80 10.39 5.23 10.74
CA ILE A 80 9.62 6.41 10.32
C ILE A 80 9.84 7.59 11.26
N GLN A 81 9.82 8.79 10.70
CA GLN A 81 10.23 10.02 11.35
C GLN A 81 9.07 11.00 11.58
N THR A 82 7.90 10.79 10.98
CA THR A 82 6.69 11.55 11.34
C THR A 82 6.44 11.41 12.84
N GLU A 83 6.19 12.50 13.53
CA GLU A 83 6.01 12.52 14.99
C GLU A 83 4.56 12.78 15.36
N ALA A 84 4.12 12.17 16.46
CA ALA A 84 2.83 12.42 17.10
C ALA A 84 3.07 12.68 18.59
N THR A 85 3.19 13.95 18.96
CA THR A 85 3.50 14.35 20.34
C THR A 85 2.22 14.63 21.12
N PHE A 86 2.06 13.99 22.28
CA PHE A 86 0.90 14.21 23.14
C PHE A 86 1.02 15.53 23.92
N ASP A 87 0.00 16.37 23.80
CA ASP A 87 -0.19 17.61 24.56
C ASP A 87 -1.23 17.36 25.67
N LEU A 88 -0.74 17.20 26.90
CA LEU A 88 -1.58 16.90 28.06
C LEU A 88 -2.59 18.01 28.36
N SER A 89 -2.23 19.27 28.10
CA SER A 89 -3.09 20.41 28.42
C SER A 89 -4.30 20.51 27.49
N ALA A 90 -4.08 20.22 26.20
CA ALA A 90 -5.12 20.25 25.18
C ALA A 90 -5.86 18.92 25.02
N GLN A 91 -5.34 17.81 25.57
CA GLN A 91 -5.82 16.45 25.30
C GLN A 91 -5.77 16.10 23.81
N GLU A 92 -4.68 16.50 23.15
CA GLU A 92 -4.49 16.36 21.70
C GLU A 92 -3.13 15.73 21.37
N PHE A 93 -3.03 15.19 20.15
CA PHE A 93 -1.75 14.89 19.53
C PHE A 93 -1.40 15.95 18.50
N VAL A 94 -0.14 16.37 18.50
CA VAL A 94 0.44 17.24 17.47
C VAL A 94 1.20 16.37 16.48
N ILE A 95 0.67 16.25 15.27
CA ILE A 95 1.27 15.51 14.16
C ILE A 95 2.20 16.43 13.36
N ASN A 96 3.45 16.02 13.18
CA ASN A 96 4.45 16.85 12.51
C ASN A 96 5.38 16.02 11.61
N THR A 97 5.73 16.60 10.46
CA THR A 97 6.75 16.11 9.54
C THR A 97 8.04 16.88 9.79
N PRO A 98 9.05 16.32 10.49
CA PRO A 98 10.22 17.08 10.93
C PRO A 98 11.23 17.39 9.81
N CYS A 99 11.23 16.61 8.73
CA CYS A 99 12.15 16.78 7.60
C CYS A 99 11.56 16.17 6.32
N GLU A 100 12.19 16.43 5.17
CA GLU A 100 11.78 15.92 3.86
C GLU A 100 11.73 14.37 3.82
N ASN A 101 12.64 13.69 4.52
CA ASN A 101 12.65 12.24 4.60
C ASN A 101 11.44 11.65 5.36
N ALA A 102 10.75 12.48 6.15
CA ALA A 102 9.57 12.10 6.90
C ALA A 102 8.26 12.33 6.13
N GLU A 103 8.32 12.96 4.95
CA GLU A 103 7.14 13.17 4.12
C GLU A 103 6.49 11.83 3.76
N LYS A 104 5.18 11.71 3.98
CA LYS A 104 4.45 10.51 3.61
C LYS A 104 4.39 10.43 2.10
N MET A 105 4.83 9.33 1.50
CA MET A 105 5.02 9.22 0.06
C MET A 105 4.34 7.96 -0.49
N TYR A 106 3.85 8.03 -1.72
CA TYR A 106 3.03 7.00 -2.39
C TYR A 106 1.64 6.80 -1.77
N ILE A 107 1.08 7.83 -1.14
CA ILE A 107 -0.22 7.73 -0.48
C ILE A 107 -1.32 7.80 -1.52
N GLY A 108 -1.99 6.68 -1.81
CA GLY A 108 -3.13 6.68 -2.73
C GLY A 108 -4.37 7.33 -2.10
N ASN A 109 -5.24 7.89 -2.92
CA ASN A 109 -6.36 8.73 -2.50
C ASN A 109 -5.94 10.07 -1.87
N ALA A 110 -4.72 10.55 -2.15
CA ALA A 110 -4.20 11.76 -1.50
C ALA A 110 -4.86 13.05 -1.98
N MET A 111 -5.34 13.09 -3.23
CA MET A 111 -5.92 14.29 -3.81
C MET A 111 -7.38 14.50 -3.40
N TYR A 112 -8.09 13.41 -3.10
CA TYR A 112 -9.54 13.45 -2.79
C TYR A 112 -9.92 12.90 -1.41
N GLY A 113 -9.01 12.24 -0.70
CA GLY A 113 -9.30 11.63 0.59
C GLY A 113 -9.54 12.64 1.71
N ASN A 114 -10.51 12.36 2.58
CA ASN A 114 -10.86 13.22 3.71
C ASN A 114 -10.04 12.91 4.96
N TYR A 115 -9.72 11.63 5.21
CA TYR A 115 -8.99 11.19 6.40
C TYR A 115 -7.82 10.29 6.04
N ALA A 116 -6.74 10.36 6.81
CA ALA A 116 -5.59 9.46 6.67
C ALA A 116 -5.35 8.67 7.95
N ALA A 117 -5.12 7.36 7.80
CA ALA A 117 -4.51 6.53 8.84
C ALA A 117 -2.99 6.75 8.79
N VAL A 118 -2.49 7.68 9.58
CA VAL A 118 -1.09 8.13 9.61
C VAL A 118 -0.31 7.33 10.64
N PHE A 119 0.76 6.66 10.21
CA PHE A 119 1.73 6.07 11.13
C PHE A 119 2.76 7.12 11.53
N ALA A 120 2.97 7.29 12.82
CA ALA A 120 3.92 8.26 13.38
C ALA A 120 4.56 7.73 14.67
N GLN A 121 5.73 8.23 15.01
CA GLN A 121 6.38 8.01 16.30
C GLN A 121 5.55 8.67 17.40
N LEU A 122 4.91 7.86 18.24
CA LEU A 122 4.17 8.36 19.39
C LEU A 122 5.15 8.87 20.45
N ILE A 123 5.07 10.14 20.81
CA ILE A 123 5.90 10.77 21.84
C ILE A 123 5.00 11.18 23.01
N VAL A 124 5.25 10.60 24.18
CA VAL A 124 4.52 10.90 25.42
C VAL A 124 5.53 11.25 26.50
N ASN A 125 5.36 12.41 27.14
CA ASN A 125 6.29 12.93 28.17
C ASN A 125 7.76 12.93 27.68
N GLY A 126 7.98 13.37 26.44
CA GLY A 126 9.31 13.43 25.81
C GLY A 126 9.92 12.08 25.44
N ARG A 127 9.21 10.96 25.59
CA ARG A 127 9.72 9.61 25.29
C ARG A 127 8.97 8.99 24.12
N SER A 128 9.71 8.49 23.13
CA SER A 128 9.13 7.73 22.02
C SER A 128 8.64 6.35 22.49
N GLN A 129 7.39 6.05 22.16
CA GLN A 129 6.74 4.74 22.31
C GLN A 129 6.76 3.93 21.01
N GLY A 130 7.45 4.41 19.98
CA GLY A 130 7.50 3.78 18.66
C GLY A 130 6.29 4.10 17.77
N PRO A 131 6.24 3.51 16.57
CA PRO A 131 5.19 3.77 15.60
C PRO A 131 3.79 3.39 16.10
N HIS A 132 2.86 4.34 16.04
CA HIS A 132 1.43 4.15 16.26
C HIS A 132 0.63 4.71 15.09
N CYS A 133 -0.63 4.31 14.97
CA CYS A 133 -1.51 4.74 13.88
C CYS A 133 -2.55 5.74 14.42
N PHE A 134 -2.71 6.86 13.72
CA PHE A 134 -3.60 7.96 14.09
C PHE A 134 -4.53 8.27 12.92
N ILE A 135 -5.78 8.61 13.22
CA ILE A 135 -6.70 9.13 12.20
C ILE A 135 -6.53 10.65 12.14
N VAL A 136 -6.04 11.15 11.01
CA VAL A 136 -5.78 12.57 10.79
C VAL A 136 -6.78 13.12 9.76
N PRO A 137 -7.53 14.18 10.06
CA PRO A 137 -8.34 14.86 9.07
C PRO A 137 -7.42 15.59 8.07
N ILE A 138 -7.64 15.35 6.78
CA ILE A 138 -6.86 15.91 5.68
C ILE A 138 -7.68 16.95 4.93
N ARG A 139 -8.94 16.64 4.60
CA ARG A 139 -9.85 17.55 3.90
C ARG A 139 -11.22 17.60 4.55
N ASP A 140 -11.85 18.76 4.50
CA ASP A 140 -13.25 18.93 4.84
C ASP A 140 -14.19 18.32 3.78
N GLU A 141 -15.50 18.44 3.99
CA GLU A 141 -16.53 17.94 3.07
C GLU A 141 -16.53 18.65 1.71
N ASN A 142 -16.01 19.88 1.66
CA ASN A 142 -15.89 20.68 0.43
C ASN A 142 -14.57 20.38 -0.32
N GLY A 143 -13.73 19.50 0.21
CA GLY A 143 -12.43 19.14 -0.36
C GLY A 143 -11.29 20.09 -0.01
N SER A 144 -11.49 21.06 0.89
CA SER A 144 -10.44 21.99 1.33
C SER A 144 -9.51 21.32 2.34
N LEU A 145 -8.20 21.53 2.21
CA LEU A 145 -7.21 21.00 3.16
C LEU A 145 -7.36 21.65 4.53
N TYR A 146 -7.27 20.85 5.59
CA TYR A 146 -7.18 21.40 6.95
C TYR A 146 -5.87 22.17 7.16
N PRO A 147 -5.85 23.20 8.02
CA PRO A 147 -4.64 23.97 8.32
C PRO A 147 -3.46 23.07 8.75
N GLY A 148 -2.29 23.36 8.21
CA GLY A 148 -1.08 22.57 8.48
C GLY A 148 -0.97 21.26 7.69
N VAL A 149 -1.97 20.89 6.89
CA VAL A 149 -1.90 19.73 5.99
C VAL A 149 -1.54 20.19 4.58
N THR A 150 -0.54 19.56 3.98
CA THR A 150 -0.21 19.73 2.56
C THR A 150 -0.34 18.39 1.85
N ALA A 151 -0.96 18.40 0.67
CA ALA A 151 -1.07 17.24 -0.21
C ALA A 151 -0.55 17.61 -1.60
N ILE A 152 0.39 16.83 -2.15
CA ILE A 152 1.04 17.06 -3.44
C ILE A 152 0.85 15.84 -4.32
N ASP A 153 0.42 16.01 -5.58
CA ASP A 153 0.36 14.90 -6.54
C ASP A 153 1.78 14.47 -6.96
N MET A 154 2.05 13.17 -6.99
CA MET A 154 3.31 12.63 -7.50
C MET A 154 3.40 12.64 -9.03
N MET A 155 2.34 13.07 -9.71
CA MET A 155 2.26 13.20 -11.16
C MET A 155 2.41 11.85 -11.87
N TYR A 156 3.25 11.81 -12.91
CA TYR A 156 3.41 10.66 -13.77
C TYR A 156 3.93 9.43 -13.00
N LYS A 157 3.35 8.28 -13.30
CA LYS A 157 3.74 6.97 -12.78
C LYS A 157 3.91 6.01 -13.95
N GLU A 158 4.70 4.96 -13.78
CA GLU A 158 4.83 3.90 -14.81
C GLU A 158 3.52 3.15 -15.07
N GLY A 159 2.61 3.12 -14.09
CA GLY A 159 1.30 2.50 -14.20
C GLY A 159 0.33 2.99 -13.12
N LEU A 160 -0.85 2.38 -13.06
CA LEU A 160 -1.91 2.76 -12.11
C LEU A 160 -2.25 4.26 -12.14
N HIS A 161 -2.37 4.83 -13.35
CA HIS A 161 -2.56 6.28 -13.53
C HIS A 161 -3.85 6.82 -12.92
N GLY A 162 -4.88 5.99 -12.75
CA GLY A 162 -6.12 6.34 -12.05
C GLY A 162 -6.05 6.25 -10.52
N VAL A 163 -4.87 5.96 -9.94
CA VAL A 163 -4.61 6.12 -8.50
C VAL A 163 -3.88 7.45 -8.32
N ASP A 164 -4.47 8.34 -7.56
CA ASP A 164 -3.95 9.66 -7.19
C ASP A 164 -2.95 9.54 -6.03
N ASN A 165 -1.82 8.85 -6.29
CA ASN A 165 -0.73 8.79 -5.33
C ASN A 165 -0.15 10.19 -5.09
N GLY A 166 -0.12 10.59 -3.83
CA GLY A 166 0.43 11.86 -3.42
C GLY A 166 1.41 11.75 -2.27
N ILE A 167 1.96 12.92 -1.94
CA ILE A 167 2.78 13.19 -0.78
C ILE A 167 1.94 13.94 0.24
N LEU A 168 1.97 13.51 1.51
CA LEU A 168 1.36 14.25 2.62
C LEU A 168 2.45 14.81 3.54
N ILE A 169 2.29 16.08 3.90
CA ILE A 169 3.17 16.81 4.82
C ILE A 169 2.31 17.43 5.91
N PHE A 170 2.75 17.29 7.15
CA PHE A 170 2.05 17.77 8.34
C PHE A 170 2.88 18.83 9.06
N HIS A 171 2.32 20.02 9.25
CA HIS A 171 2.90 21.10 10.01
C HIS A 171 2.09 21.33 11.29
N LYS A 172 2.49 20.68 12.37
CA LYS A 172 1.87 20.78 13.71
C LYS A 172 0.34 20.62 13.71
N VAL A 173 -0.16 19.64 12.97
CA VAL A 173 -1.60 19.36 12.87
C VAL A 173 -2.10 18.77 14.19
N ARG A 174 -3.14 19.37 14.78
CA ARG A 174 -3.71 18.93 16.06
C ARG A 174 -4.88 17.98 15.83
N ILE A 175 -4.89 16.86 16.54
CA ILE A 175 -5.98 15.88 16.52
C ILE A 175 -6.36 15.49 17.95
N PRO A 176 -7.64 15.16 18.22
CA PRO A 176 -8.05 14.68 19.54
C PRO A 176 -7.30 13.42 19.96
N ARG A 177 -7.13 13.21 21.27
CA ARG A 177 -6.52 12.01 21.85
C ARG A 177 -7.20 10.72 21.35
N GLU A 178 -8.51 10.75 21.14
CA GLU A 178 -9.33 9.62 20.70
C GLU A 178 -9.12 9.26 19.22
N ASN A 179 -8.25 9.97 18.49
CA ASN A 179 -7.90 9.60 17.12
C ASN A 179 -6.71 8.62 17.06
N LEU A 180 -6.08 8.29 18.19
CA LEU A 180 -5.10 7.21 18.29
C LEU A 180 -5.82 5.85 18.22
N LEU A 181 -5.47 5.02 17.24
CA LEU A 181 -5.94 3.63 17.17
C LEU A 181 -5.28 2.81 18.29
N ASP A 182 -6.06 2.53 19.33
CA ASP A 182 -5.59 2.30 20.69
C ASP A 182 -5.51 0.84 21.13
N LYS A 183 -5.87 -0.12 20.26
CA LYS A 183 -5.95 -1.54 20.62
C LYS A 183 -4.65 -2.13 21.17
N PHE A 184 -3.51 -1.63 20.69
CA PHE A 184 -2.18 -2.11 21.10
C PHE A 184 -1.39 -1.09 21.91
N GLY A 185 -1.90 0.13 22.08
CA GLY A 185 -1.24 1.20 22.80
C GLY A 185 -2.14 2.41 22.92
N SER A 186 -2.46 2.82 24.14
CA SER A 186 -3.35 3.93 24.44
C SER A 186 -2.65 4.96 25.32
N VAL A 187 -3.18 6.18 25.31
CA VAL A 187 -2.74 7.27 26.20
C VAL A 187 -3.96 7.67 27.02
N ALA A 188 -3.86 7.54 28.34
CA ALA A 188 -4.89 7.96 29.27
C ALA A 188 -4.94 9.50 29.39
N PRO A 189 -6.06 10.09 29.87
CA PRO A 189 -6.19 11.53 30.00
C PRO A 189 -5.14 12.19 30.92
N ASP A 190 -4.57 11.42 31.85
CA ASP A 190 -3.48 11.84 32.74
C ASP A 190 -2.09 11.79 32.06
N GLY A 191 -2.02 11.42 30.78
CA GLY A 191 -0.79 11.31 30.01
C GLY A 191 -0.02 10.01 30.23
N GLN A 192 -0.58 9.03 30.95
CA GLN A 192 0.04 7.71 31.07
C GLN A 192 -0.17 6.88 29.81
N TYR A 193 0.93 6.31 29.30
CA TYR A 193 0.89 5.37 28.19
C TYR A 193 0.64 3.94 28.71
N HIS A 194 -0.35 3.27 28.15
CA HIS A 194 -0.67 1.88 28.46
C HIS A 194 -0.59 1.01 27.21
N SER A 195 -0.05 -0.20 27.34
CA SER A 195 -0.06 -1.19 26.27
C SER A 195 -0.16 -2.61 26.83
N PRO A 196 -0.99 -3.48 26.24
CA PRO A 196 -1.03 -4.90 26.61
C PRO A 196 0.28 -5.63 26.29
N ILE A 197 1.15 -5.06 25.44
CA ILE A 197 2.42 -5.65 25.01
C ILE A 197 3.58 -4.75 25.45
N LYS A 198 4.30 -5.18 26.49
CA LYS A 198 5.41 -4.41 27.09
C LYS A 198 6.58 -4.18 26.11
N ASN A 199 6.97 -5.21 25.35
CA ASN A 199 8.09 -5.10 24.41
C ASN A 199 7.67 -4.30 23.16
N LYS A 200 8.35 -3.16 22.91
CA LYS A 200 8.03 -2.25 21.80
C LYS A 200 8.13 -2.94 20.43
N SER A 201 9.17 -3.75 20.21
CA SER A 201 9.38 -4.48 18.95
C SER A 201 8.31 -5.54 18.72
N ALA A 202 7.92 -6.27 19.78
CA ALA A 202 6.85 -7.25 19.71
C ALA A 202 5.50 -6.59 19.42
N ARG A 203 5.19 -5.47 20.09
CA ARG A 203 3.97 -4.68 19.83
C ARG A 203 3.89 -4.26 18.38
N PHE A 204 4.96 -3.66 17.87
CA PHE A 204 5.02 -3.21 16.49
C PHE A 204 4.84 -4.37 15.49
N ASN A 205 5.45 -5.53 15.75
CA ASN A 205 5.26 -6.70 14.91
C ASN A 205 3.81 -7.20 14.93
N VAL A 206 3.15 -7.20 16.08
CA VAL A 206 1.73 -7.59 16.20
C VAL A 206 0.83 -6.59 15.48
N MET A 207 1.11 -5.29 15.58
CA MET A 207 0.38 -4.25 14.82
C MET A 207 0.51 -4.48 13.31
N LEU A 208 1.71 -4.73 12.80
CA LEU A 208 1.90 -5.05 11.37
C LEU A 208 1.24 -6.37 10.99
N ALA A 209 1.29 -7.38 11.86
CA ALA A 209 0.63 -8.66 11.63
C ALA A 209 -0.91 -8.49 11.52
N ALA A 210 -1.49 -7.56 12.27
CA ALA A 210 -2.91 -7.22 12.18
C ALA A 210 -3.30 -6.61 10.81
N LEU A 211 -2.34 -6.13 10.02
CA LEU A 211 -2.55 -5.64 8.65
C LEU A 211 -2.35 -6.73 7.59
N THR A 212 -1.89 -7.93 7.96
CA THR A 212 -1.66 -9.08 7.04
C THR A 212 -2.85 -9.44 6.15
N PRO A 213 -4.13 -9.34 6.58
CA PRO A 213 -5.25 -9.63 5.69
C PRO A 213 -5.24 -8.83 4.38
N SER A 214 -4.67 -7.62 4.35
CA SER A 214 -4.48 -6.85 3.11
C SER A 214 -3.53 -7.52 2.11
N ARG A 215 -2.55 -8.29 2.58
CA ARG A 215 -1.61 -9.05 1.72
C ARG A 215 -2.31 -10.16 0.96
N LEU A 216 -3.35 -10.75 1.55
CA LEU A 216 -4.17 -11.75 0.86
C LEU A 216 -4.94 -11.10 -0.30
N ALA A 217 -5.38 -9.84 -0.20
CA ALA A 217 -6.03 -9.18 -1.32
C ALA A 217 -5.11 -9.05 -2.54
N VAL A 218 -3.82 -8.73 -2.31
CA VAL A 218 -2.81 -8.61 -3.37
C VAL A 218 -2.57 -9.95 -4.07
N THR A 219 -2.49 -11.06 -3.32
CA THR A 219 -2.31 -12.38 -3.94
C THR A 219 -3.50 -12.77 -4.82
N PHE A 220 -4.72 -12.42 -4.41
CA PHE A 220 -5.92 -12.64 -5.22
C PHE A 220 -5.96 -11.79 -6.49
N GLN A 221 -5.51 -10.53 -6.41
CA GLN A 221 -5.36 -9.66 -7.58
C GLN A 221 -4.31 -10.20 -8.57
N ALA A 222 -3.16 -10.65 -8.05
CA ALA A 222 -2.10 -11.25 -8.86
C ALA A 222 -2.59 -12.52 -9.59
N MET A 223 -3.37 -13.38 -8.91
CA MET A 223 -4.00 -14.54 -9.53
C MET A 223 -4.97 -14.16 -10.65
N GLY A 224 -5.70 -13.04 -10.52
CA GLY A 224 -6.56 -12.51 -11.58
C GLY A 224 -5.75 -12.10 -12.81
N ALA A 225 -4.74 -11.26 -12.61
CA ALA A 225 -3.87 -10.79 -13.68
C ALA A 225 -3.16 -11.94 -14.42
N MET A 226 -2.60 -12.91 -13.69
CA MET A 226 -1.91 -14.06 -14.28
C MET A 226 -2.83 -14.90 -15.17
N LYS A 227 -4.10 -15.08 -14.79
CA LYS A 227 -5.08 -15.80 -15.62
C LYS A 227 -5.38 -15.06 -16.93
N LEU A 228 -5.46 -13.73 -16.89
CA LEU A 228 -5.65 -12.92 -18.09
C LEU A 228 -4.45 -13.04 -19.04
N VAL A 229 -3.23 -12.90 -18.50
CA VAL A 229 -1.98 -13.06 -19.26
C VAL A 229 -1.93 -14.43 -19.90
N GLN A 230 -2.21 -15.50 -19.15
CA GLN A 230 -2.25 -16.86 -19.67
C GLN A 230 -3.29 -17.01 -20.79
N LEU A 231 -4.48 -16.42 -20.65
CA LEU A 231 -5.50 -16.43 -21.70
C LEU A 231 -5.00 -15.77 -22.99
N CYS A 232 -4.37 -14.59 -22.89
CA CYS A 232 -3.78 -13.90 -24.03
C CYS A 232 -2.65 -14.71 -24.67
N CYS A 233 -1.72 -15.23 -23.87
CA CYS A 233 -0.61 -16.06 -24.34
C CYS A 233 -1.07 -17.38 -24.97
N CYS A 234 -2.19 -17.96 -24.56
CA CYS A 234 -2.72 -19.19 -25.15
C CYS A 234 -3.64 -18.95 -26.36
N LYS A 235 -4.28 -17.78 -26.48
CA LYS A 235 -5.15 -17.43 -27.61
C LYS A 235 -4.37 -16.80 -28.77
N TYR A 236 -3.46 -15.88 -28.48
CA TYR A 236 -2.73 -15.13 -29.49
C TYR A 236 -1.92 -16.02 -30.48
N PRO A 237 -1.17 -17.05 -30.03
CA PRO A 237 -0.47 -17.95 -30.95
C PRO A 237 -1.39 -18.84 -31.78
N ARG A 238 -2.66 -19.04 -31.35
CA ARG A 238 -3.64 -19.79 -32.15
C ARG A 238 -4.20 -18.95 -33.30
N SER A 239 -4.24 -17.63 -33.16
CA SER A 239 -4.62 -16.68 -34.21
C SER A 239 -3.46 -16.28 -35.14
N VAL A 240 -2.21 -16.47 -34.71
CA VAL A 240 -1.02 -16.12 -35.49
C VAL A 240 -0.28 -17.39 -35.91
N ARG A 241 -0.36 -17.74 -37.20
CA ARG A 241 0.53 -18.75 -37.80
C ARG A 241 1.79 -18.06 -38.31
N SER A 242 2.90 -18.29 -37.64
CA SER A 242 4.23 -18.09 -38.21
C SER A 242 4.75 -19.46 -38.67
N GLN A 243 4.57 -19.78 -39.95
CA GLN A 243 5.29 -20.90 -40.56
C GLN A 243 6.61 -20.37 -41.14
N ARG A 244 7.73 -21.05 -40.85
CA ARG A 244 8.88 -20.96 -41.75
C ARG A 244 8.54 -21.76 -43.02
N PRO A 245 8.77 -21.22 -44.23
CA PRO A 245 8.98 -22.09 -45.38
C PRO A 245 10.26 -22.89 -45.12
N HIS A 246 10.25 -24.20 -45.34
CA HIS A 246 11.47 -24.97 -45.42
C HIS A 246 12.27 -24.51 -46.64
N ALA A 247 13.16 -23.53 -46.46
CA ALA A 247 14.24 -23.23 -47.37
C ALA A 247 15.34 -22.51 -46.59
N HIS A 248 16.59 -22.89 -46.87
CA HIS A 248 17.80 -22.39 -46.24
C HIS A 248 17.81 -20.88 -45.96
N GLY A 249 18.21 -20.49 -44.73
CA GLY A 249 18.72 -19.16 -44.42
C GLY A 249 17.81 -18.28 -43.56
N HIS A 250 18.17 -18.17 -42.28
CA HIS A 250 17.84 -17.12 -41.31
C HIS A 250 16.37 -16.89 -40.91
N CYS A 251 16.14 -16.78 -39.60
CA CYS A 251 14.83 -16.58 -39.00
C CYS A 251 14.77 -15.20 -38.35
N VAL A 252 13.93 -14.32 -38.89
CA VAL A 252 13.64 -13.02 -38.28
C VAL A 252 12.30 -13.13 -37.54
N LEU A 253 12.33 -13.09 -36.20
CA LEU A 253 11.11 -12.89 -35.41
C LEU A 253 10.74 -11.41 -35.46
N ARG A 254 9.66 -11.07 -36.16
CA ARG A 254 9.04 -9.74 -36.06
C ARG A 254 7.96 -9.75 -34.98
N PHE A 255 8.26 -9.15 -33.83
CA PHE A 255 7.23 -8.73 -32.88
C PHE A 255 6.70 -7.34 -33.26
N LEU A 256 5.42 -7.11 -33.01
CA LEU A 256 4.75 -5.83 -33.19
C LEU A 256 5.35 -4.76 -32.24
N LYS A 257 6.42 -4.11 -32.72
CA LYS A 257 6.96 -2.76 -32.40
C LYS A 257 8.45 -2.63 -32.82
N GLY A 258 8.85 -3.26 -33.93
CA GLY A 258 10.11 -2.90 -34.63
C GLY A 258 11.42 -3.21 -33.91
N VAL A 259 11.40 -4.00 -32.82
CA VAL A 259 12.64 -4.48 -32.19
C VAL A 259 12.91 -5.89 -32.71
N GLU A 260 13.94 -6.01 -33.55
CA GLU A 260 14.44 -7.28 -34.07
C GLU A 260 15.54 -7.79 -33.12
N PHE A 261 15.40 -9.04 -32.66
CA PHE A 261 16.47 -9.76 -31.97
C PHE A 261 16.85 -10.98 -32.81
N GLU A 262 18.11 -11.04 -33.24
CA GLU A 262 18.69 -12.26 -33.79
C GLU A 262 18.99 -13.23 -32.66
N VAL A 263 18.42 -14.44 -32.76
CA VAL A 263 18.73 -15.55 -31.85
C VAL A 263 19.76 -16.44 -32.55
N PRO A 264 20.97 -16.63 -31.99
CA PRO A 264 21.97 -17.50 -32.57
C PRO A 264 21.48 -18.95 -32.62
N ASN A 265 21.92 -19.70 -33.64
CA ASN A 265 21.49 -21.07 -33.88
C ASN A 265 21.95 -22.00 -32.72
N GLN A 266 21.14 -23.00 -32.39
CA GLN A 266 21.36 -23.90 -31.25
C GLN A 266 22.69 -24.70 -31.35
N GLU A 267 23.24 -24.85 -32.55
CA GLU A 267 24.57 -25.45 -32.80
C GLU A 267 25.76 -24.56 -32.41
N GLN A 268 25.57 -23.23 -32.27
CA GLN A 268 26.64 -22.34 -31.81
C GLN A 268 26.77 -22.31 -30.28
N LEU A 269 25.67 -22.52 -29.54
CA LEU A 269 25.70 -22.57 -28.08
C LEU A 269 26.33 -23.86 -27.52
N SER A 270 26.33 -24.96 -28.28
CA SER A 270 26.94 -26.22 -27.84
C SER A 270 28.45 -26.28 -27.99
N ARG A 271 29.08 -25.28 -28.62
CA ARG A 271 30.54 -25.22 -28.85
C ARG A 271 31.30 -24.27 -27.91
N SER A 272 30.63 -23.60 -26.98
CA SER A 272 31.23 -22.51 -26.18
C SER A 272 31.37 -22.77 -24.68
N VAL A 273 31.31 -24.03 -24.22
CA VAL A 273 31.57 -24.36 -22.81
C VAL A 273 32.75 -25.34 -22.72
N PRO A 274 33.93 -24.92 -22.22
CA PRO A 274 34.99 -25.86 -21.88
C PRO A 274 34.55 -26.67 -20.65
N LEU A 275 34.60 -28.01 -20.76
CA LEU A 275 34.50 -28.90 -19.60
C LEU A 275 35.71 -28.65 -18.70
N ALA A 276 35.47 -28.22 -17.45
CA ALA A 276 36.51 -28.17 -16.43
C ALA A 276 36.83 -29.61 -15.98
N GLU A 277 38.03 -30.07 -16.30
CA GLU A 277 38.60 -31.31 -15.75
C GLU A 277 38.90 -31.12 -14.26
N SER A 278 38.38 -32.02 -13.43
CA SER A 278 38.76 -32.14 -12.02
C SER A 278 40.01 -33.02 -11.87
N SER A 279 41.14 -32.39 -11.62
CA SER A 279 42.36 -32.92 -10.96
C SER A 279 42.49 -32.13 -9.65
N ASP A 280 42.80 -32.65 -8.46
CA ASP A 280 43.67 -33.74 -7.97
C ASP A 280 43.04 -34.32 -6.67
N LYS A 281 43.30 -35.57 -6.24
CA LYS A 281 44.44 -36.01 -5.40
C LYS A 281 44.83 -35.07 -4.27
#